data_AF-A0AAU9UBX3-F1
#
_entry.id   AF-A0AAU9UBX3-F1
#
_cell.length_a   1.000
_cell.length_b   1.000
_cell.length_c   1.000
_cell.angle_alpha   90.00
_cell.angle_beta   90.00
_cell.angle_gamma   90.00
#
_symmetry.space_group_name_H-M   'P 1'
#
loop_
_entity.id
_entity.type
_entity.pdbx_description
1 polymer ?
#
loop_
_entity_poly.entity_id
_entity_poly.type
_entity_poly.pdbx_seq_one_letter_code
_entity_poly.pdbx_strand_id
1 'polypeptide(L)'
;MLWILVPIVISYLREPADGRGPHARALHEFALNWLMRVGPKYPQEFKTMMQQSSELRTKLENAVKANQASRNNRRPPPTRPSFETRPAKPTIQLKTDFSDFR
;
A
#
# COMPACT_ATOMS: atom_id res chain seq x y z
N MET A 1 30.89 -9.40 0.46
CA MET A 1 29.96 -10.16 -0.42
C MET A 1 28.69 -9.40 -0.78
N LEU A 2 28.09 -8.62 0.13
CA LEU A 2 26.91 -7.79 -0.22
C LEU A 2 27.20 -6.76 -1.33
N TRP A 3 28.43 -6.26 -1.42
CA TRP A 3 28.83 -5.19 -2.34
C TRP A 3 28.60 -5.50 -3.82
N ILE A 4 28.65 -6.79 -4.18
CA ILE A 4 28.38 -7.24 -5.55
C ILE A 4 26.90 -7.61 -5.69
N LEU A 5 26.34 -8.26 -4.67
CA LEU A 5 24.99 -8.80 -4.73
C LEU A 5 23.91 -7.71 -4.67
N VAL A 6 24.07 -6.69 -3.84
CA VAL A 6 23.07 -5.61 -3.67
C VAL A 6 22.82 -4.86 -4.98
N PRO A 7 23.84 -4.38 -5.72
CA PRO A 7 23.62 -3.75 -7.02
C PRO A 7 22.93 -4.67 -8.04
N ILE A 8 23.32 -5.95 -8.08
CA ILE A 8 22.70 -6.95 -8.96
C ILE A 8 21.23 -7.12 -8.61
N VAL A 9 20.90 -7.29 -7.33
CA VAL A 9 19.51 -7.45 -6.89
C VAL A 9 18.68 -6.19 -7.16
N ILE A 10 19.27 -5.00 -7.00
CA ILE A 10 18.63 -3.73 -7.33
C ILE A 10 18.38 -3.58 -8.84
N SER A 11 19.22 -4.16 -9.70
CA SER A 11 18.97 -4.14 -11.16
C SER A 11 17.65 -4.83 -11.56
N TYR A 12 17.15 -5.74 -10.73
CA TYR A 12 15.85 -6.40 -10.91
C TYR A 12 14.67 -5.60 -10.35
N LEU A 13 14.90 -4.50 -9.62
CA LEU A 13 13.86 -3.56 -9.19
C LEU A 13 13.40 -2.75 -10.41
N ARG A 14 12.40 -3.28 -11.10
CA ARG A 14 11.75 -2.62 -12.24
C ARG A 14 10.70 -1.60 -11.81
N GLU A 15 10.47 -0.59 -12.64
CA GLU A 15 9.35 0.33 -12.49
C GLU A 15 8.02 -0.34 -12.86
N PRO A 16 6.92 0.02 -12.18
CA PRO A 16 5.60 -0.62 -12.35
C PRO A 16 4.97 -0.39 -13.74
N ALA A 17 5.55 0.50 -14.56
CA ALA A 17 5.04 0.84 -15.90
C ALA A 17 5.50 -0.15 -16.98
N ASP A 18 6.53 -0.96 -16.72
CA ASP A 18 6.98 -1.98 -17.65
C ASP A 18 6.01 -3.17 -17.56
N GLY A 19 5.04 -3.24 -18.48
CA GLY A 19 4.05 -4.31 -18.65
C GLY A 19 4.65 -5.67 -18.99
N ARG A 20 5.57 -6.17 -18.16
CA ARG A 20 6.35 -7.39 -18.36
C ARG A 20 5.63 -8.58 -17.72
N GLY A 21 5.79 -9.75 -18.33
CA GLY A 21 5.09 -10.98 -17.95
C GLY A 21 5.27 -11.44 -16.49
N PRO A 22 4.50 -12.44 -16.04
CA PRO A 22 4.37 -12.83 -14.62
C PRO A 22 5.71 -13.16 -13.93
N HIS A 23 6.68 -13.70 -14.67
CA HIS A 23 8.02 -14.01 -14.13
C HIS A 23 8.82 -12.77 -13.74
N ALA A 24 8.70 -11.67 -14.49
CA ALA A 24 9.40 -10.43 -14.17
C ALA A 24 8.86 -9.81 -12.88
N ARG A 25 7.54 -9.91 -12.65
CA ARG A 25 6.90 -9.48 -11.41
C ARG A 25 7.35 -10.33 -10.23
N ALA A 26 7.40 -11.66 -10.38
CA ALA A 26 7.91 -12.54 -9.34
C ALA A 26 9.37 -12.24 -8.97
N LEU A 27 10.21 -11.93 -9.95
CA LEU A 27 11.61 -11.55 -9.73
C LEU A 27 11.74 -10.21 -9.00
N HIS A 28 10.92 -9.22 -9.37
CA HIS A 28 10.86 -7.93 -8.66
C HIS A 28 10.48 -8.13 -7.19
N GLU A 29 9.42 -8.89 -6.92
CA GLU A 29 8.96 -9.18 -5.55
C GLU A 29 10.03 -9.91 -4.74
N PHE A 30 10.69 -10.91 -5.33
CA PHE A 30 11.80 -11.63 -4.70
C PHE A 30 12.95 -10.68 -4.35
N ALA A 31 13.38 -9.86 -5.30
CA ALA A 31 14.47 -8.91 -5.12
C ALA A 31 14.17 -7.90 -4.00
N LEU A 32 12.96 -7.33 -4.02
CA LEU A 32 12.53 -6.37 -3.01
C LEU A 32 12.43 -7.00 -1.62
N ASN A 33 11.85 -8.19 -1.50
CA ASN A 33 11.76 -8.90 -0.22
C ASN A 33 13.15 -9.24 0.34
N TRP A 34 14.05 -9.72 -0.51
CA TRP A 34 15.43 -9.98 -0.12
C TRP A 34 16.13 -8.71 0.39
N LEU A 35 16.00 -7.58 -0.33
CA LEU A 35 16.59 -6.29 0.09
C LEU A 35 16.01 -5.79 1.42
N MET A 36 14.70 -5.92 1.62
CA MET A 36 14.02 -5.56 2.88
C MET A 36 14.50 -6.40 4.06
N ARG A 37 14.89 -7.66 3.83
CA ARG A 37 15.44 -8.55 4.87
C ARG A 37 16.93 -8.30 5.13
N VAL A 38 17.68 -7.92 4.10
CA VAL A 38 19.12 -7.71 4.16
C VAL A 38 19.48 -6.35 4.75
N GLY A 39 18.74 -5.29 4.42
CA GLY A 39 18.94 -3.94 4.95
C GLY A 39 19.13 -3.89 6.49
N PRO A 40 18.21 -4.44 7.30
CA PRO A 40 18.36 -4.44 8.76
C PRO A 40 19.44 -5.42 9.26
N LYS A 41 19.83 -6.43 8.47
CA LYS A 41 20.89 -7.38 8.85
C LYS A 41 22.28 -6.75 8.72
N TYR A 42 22.48 -5.84 7.76
CA TYR A 42 23.75 -5.18 7.50
C TYR A 42 23.58 -3.67 7.30
N PRO A 43 23.12 -2.92 8.32
CA PRO A 43 22.70 -1.53 8.15
C PRO A 43 23.84 -0.60 7.73
N GLN A 44 25.05 -0.81 8.25
CA GLN A 44 26.20 0.04 7.92
C GLN A 44 26.64 -0.15 6.47
N GLU A 45 26.90 -1.40 6.03
CA GLU A 45 27.29 -1.67 4.64
C GLU A 45 26.21 -1.22 3.64
N PHE A 46 24.95 -1.50 3.96
CA PHE A 46 23.82 -1.10 3.12
C PHE A 46 23.72 0.42 3.01
N LYS A 47 23.89 1.15 4.12
CA LYS A 47 23.91 2.61 4.13
C LYS A 47 25.07 3.16 3.30
N THR A 48 26.27 2.61 3.42
CA THR A 48 27.43 3.03 2.62
C THR A 48 27.17 2.86 1.12
N MET A 49 26.61 1.73 0.69
CA MET A 49 26.27 1.52 -0.73
C MET A 49 25.23 2.53 -1.24
N MET A 50 24.21 2.82 -0.43
CA MET A 50 23.17 3.80 -0.77
C MET A 50 23.70 5.25 -0.77
N GLN A 51 24.79 5.53 -0.04
CA GLN A 51 25.48 6.82 -0.08
C GLN A 51 26.41 6.95 -1.29
N GLN A 52 27.06 5.85 -1.70
CA GLN A 52 27.97 5.84 -2.84
C GLN A 52 27.26 5.92 -4.19
N SER A 53 26.02 5.43 -4.29
CA SER A 53 25.21 5.52 -5.50
C SER A 53 23.80 6.04 -5.21
N SER A 54 23.57 7.28 -5.59
CA SER A 54 22.23 7.90 -5.55
C SER A 54 21.24 7.17 -6.45
N GLU A 55 21.69 6.64 -7.59
CA GLU A 55 20.85 5.88 -8.52
C GLU A 55 20.27 4.61 -7.87
N LEU A 56 21.12 3.80 -7.23
CA LEU A 56 20.68 2.58 -6.53
C LEU A 56 19.68 2.91 -5.42
N ARG A 57 19.93 4.00 -4.69
CA ARG A 57 19.03 4.50 -3.66
C ARG A 57 17.69 4.92 -4.21
N THR A 58 17.65 5.76 -5.25
CA THR A 58 16.40 6.23 -5.87
C THR A 58 15.59 5.06 -6.43
N LYS A 59 16.22 4.08 -7.08
CA LYS A 59 15.55 2.87 -7.57
C LYS A 59 14.89 2.08 -6.44
N LEU A 60 15.61 1.85 -5.34
CA LEU A 60 15.06 1.16 -4.18
C LEU A 60 13.89 1.93 -3.56
N GLU A 61 14.04 3.24 -3.37
CA GLU A 61 12.98 4.09 -2.81
C GLU A 61 11.71 4.06 -3.69
N ASN A 62 11.85 4.16 -5.01
CA ASN A 62 10.74 4.10 -5.95
C ASN A 62 10.04 2.73 -5.90
N ALA A 63 10.80 1.64 -5.88
CA ALA A 63 10.25 0.31 -5.81
C ALA A 63 9.51 0.04 -4.48
N VAL A 64 10.05 0.53 -3.36
CA VAL A 64 9.38 0.43 -2.04
C VAL A 64 8.09 1.26 -2.04
N LYS A 65 8.10 2.49 -2.56
CA LYS A 65 6.91 3.34 -2.68
C LYS A 65 5.83 2.66 -3.54
N ALA A 66 6.21 2.10 -4.68
CA ALA A 66 5.30 1.38 -5.57
C ALA A 66 4.71 0.12 -4.91
N ASN A 67 5.52 -0.62 -4.14
CA ASN A 67 5.03 -1.77 -3.38
C ASN A 67 4.06 -1.34 -2.27
N GLN A 68 4.34 -0.26 -1.54
CA GLN A 68 3.42 0.27 -0.52
C GLN A 68 2.07 0.69 -1.13
N ALA A 69 2.09 1.39 -2.27
CA ALA A 69 0.87 1.76 -2.99
C ALA A 69 0.07 0.52 -3.42
N SER A 70 0.74 -0.50 -3.95
CA SER A 70 0.12 -1.76 -4.37
C SER A 70 -0.47 -2.54 -3.19
N ARG A 71 0.22 -2.56 -2.04
CA ARG A 71 -0.25 -3.22 -0.82
C ARG A 71 -1.44 -2.50 -0.20
N ASN A 72 -1.44 -1.16 -0.22
CA ASN A 72 -2.55 -0.36 0.29
C ASN A 72 -3.81 -0.55 -0.54
N ASN A 73 -3.68 -0.69 -1.86
CA ASN A 73 -4.80 -0.97 -2.76
C ASN A 73 -5.36 -2.41 -2.66
N ARG A 74 -4.57 -3.32 -2.05
CA ARG A 74 -4.96 -4.72 -1.79
C ARG A 74 -5.54 -4.91 -0.39
N ARG A 75 -5.50 -3.87 0.46
CA ARG A 75 -6.18 -3.88 1.74
C ARG A 75 -7.67 -3.66 1.45
N PRO A 76 -8.58 -4.55 1.92
CA PRO A 76 -10.00 -4.29 1.77
C PRO A 76 -10.29 -2.91 2.37
N PRO A 77 -11.14 -2.07 1.73
CA PRO A 77 -11.53 -0.80 2.33
C PRO A 77 -11.98 -1.09 3.76
N PRO A 78 -11.63 -0.24 4.75
CA PRO A 78 -12.24 -0.38 6.06
C PRO A 78 -13.75 -0.39 5.82
N THR A 79 -14.39 -1.49 6.19
CA THR A 79 -15.84 -1.59 6.24
C THR A 79 -16.30 -0.44 7.10
N ARG A 80 -16.67 0.67 6.46
CA ARG A 80 -17.44 1.72 7.12
C ARG A 80 -18.62 0.97 7.72
N PRO A 81 -18.92 1.10 9.02
CA PRO A 81 -20.19 0.62 9.51
C PRO A 81 -21.24 1.31 8.65
N SER A 82 -21.88 0.54 7.77
CA SER A 82 -23.08 0.97 7.09
C SER A 82 -24.04 1.25 8.23
N PHE A 83 -24.23 2.53 8.56
CA PHE A 83 -25.38 2.94 9.33
C PHE A 83 -26.58 2.49 8.52
N GLU A 84 -27.12 1.34 8.90
CA GLU A 84 -28.34 0.81 8.37
C GLU A 84 -29.43 1.81 8.74
N THR A 85 -29.69 2.72 7.81
CA THR A 85 -30.83 3.61 7.80
C THR A 85 -32.08 2.74 7.79
N ARG A 86 -32.51 2.34 8.98
CA ARG A 86 -33.91 1.99 9.23
C ARG A 86 -34.72 3.26 8.93
N PRO A 87 -35.65 3.26 7.96
CA PRO A 87 -36.63 4.34 7.91
C PRO A 87 -37.57 4.14 9.10
N ALA A 88 -37.24 4.74 10.24
CA ALA A 88 -38.20 4.96 11.30
C ALA A 88 -39.25 5.92 10.73
N LYS A 89 -40.41 5.38 10.35
CA LYS A 89 -41.59 6.18 9.98
C LYS A 89 -41.83 7.23 11.06
N PRO A 90 -41.70 8.54 10.80
CA PRO A 90 -42.17 9.53 11.74
C PRO A 90 -43.69 9.64 11.57
N THR A 91 -44.43 8.76 12.25
CA THR A 91 -45.88 8.92 12.40
C THR A 91 -46.11 9.98 13.47
N ILE A 92 -46.12 11.25 13.06
CA ILE A 92 -46.73 12.31 13.86
C ILE A 92 -48.24 12.25 13.54
N GLN A 93 -49.03 11.71 14.46
CA GLN A 93 -50.49 11.81 14.39
C GLN A 93 -50.91 13.09 15.10
N LEU A 94 -51.24 14.11 14.32
CA LEU A 94 -51.91 15.30 14.84
C LEU A 94 -53.40 14.97 14.97
N LYS A 95 -53.85 14.60 16.17
CA LYS A 95 -55.28 14.51 16.50
C LYS A 95 -55.75 15.88 16.97
N THR A 96 -56.32 16.67 16.07
CA THR A 96 -57.15 17.81 16.44
C THR A 96 -58.60 17.39 16.30
N ASP A 97 -59.18 16.92 17.41
CA ASP A 97 -60.61 16.74 17.56
C ASP A 97 -61.16 18.06 18.14
N PHE A 98 -62.07 18.71 17.43
CA PHE A 98 -62.68 19.98 17.83
C PHE A 98 -64.16 19.81 18.20
N SER A 99 -64.60 18.58 18.50
CA SER A 99 -66.02 18.29 18.79
C SER A 99 -66.54 18.82 20.13
N ASP A 100 -65.76 19.60 20.89
CA ASP A 100 -66.18 20.18 22.18
C ASP A 100 -66.02 21.72 22.28
N PHE A 101 -65.90 22.44 21.15
CA PHE A 101 -66.09 23.90 21.15
C PHE A 101 -67.54 24.23 20.79
N ARG A 102 -68.39 24.38 21.80
CA ARG A 102 -69.75 24.91 21.70
C ARG A 102 -69.99 26.01 22.73
#